data_AF-A0A3N5N475-F1
#
_entry.id   AF-A0A3N5N475-F1
#
_cell.length_a   1.000
_cell.length_b   1.000
_cell.length_c   1.000
_cell.angle_alpha   90.00
_cell.angle_beta   90.00
_cell.angle_gamma   90.00
#
_symmetry.space_group_name_H-M   'P 1'
#
loop_
_entity.id
_entity.type
_entity.pdbx_description
1 polymer ?
#
loop_
_entity_poly.entity_id
_entity_poly.type
_entity_poly.pdbx_seq_one_letter_code
_entity_poly.pdbx_strand_id
1 'polypeptide(L)' 'MNEINATWGQLHLCFRDGTIFAVSSLPADPFVQEHVVHGPEEFCQVADGLDGLLQAEFGGRTTFADSMPSSLKH' A
#
# COMPACT_ATOMS: atom_id res chain seq x y z
N MET A 1 -6.82 12.33 0.20
CA MET A 1 -5.93 11.49 1.03
C MET A 1 -6.48 11.30 2.45
N ASN A 2 -6.75 12.37 3.21
CA ASN A 2 -7.26 12.24 4.59
C ASN A 2 -8.62 11.52 4.69
N GLU A 3 -9.55 11.77 3.77
CA GLU A 3 -10.84 11.05 3.74
C GLU A 3 -10.69 9.56 3.39
N ILE A 4 -9.80 9.23 2.45
CA ILE A 4 -9.47 7.83 2.10
C ILE A 4 -8.91 7.10 3.33
N ASN A 5 -7.96 7.74 4.02
CA ASN A 5 -7.35 7.18 5.23
C ASN A 5 -8.34 7.01 6.39
N ALA A 6 -9.37 7.86 6.48
CA ALA A 6 -10.42 7.75 7.50
C ALA A 6 -11.35 6.54 7.25
N THR A 7 -11.44 6.06 6.01
CA THR A 7 -12.42 5.05 5.60
C THR A 7 -11.82 3.65 5.49
N TRP A 8 -10.52 3.54 5.22
CA TRP A 8 -9.87 2.27 4.85
C TRP A 8 -9.16 1.53 5.98
N GLY A 9 -9.32 1.99 7.22
CA GLY A 9 -9.00 1.28 8.46
C GLY A 9 -7.53 0.93 8.64
N GLN A 10 -7.07 -0.12 7.94
CA GLN A 10 -5.70 -0.64 8.00
C GLN A 10 -4.81 -0.10 6.88
N LEU A 11 -5.39 0.46 5.81
CA LEU A 11 -4.64 1.07 4.71
C LEU A 11 -4.55 2.58 4.89
N HIS A 12 -3.33 3.09 4.78
CA HIS A 12 -3.04 4.51 4.81
C HIS A 12 -2.19 4.92 3.63
N LEU A 13 -2.56 6.04 3.04
CA LEU A 13 -1.80 6.72 2.01
C LEU A 13 -0.97 7.83 2.64
N CYS A 14 0.32 7.88 2.33
CA CYS A 14 1.20 8.99 2.67
C CYS A 14 1.89 9.55 1.43
N PHE A 15 2.16 10.86 1.44
CA PHE A 15 2.82 11.56 0.34
C PHE A 15 4.19 12.04 0.80
N ARG A 16 5.22 11.70 0.03
CA ARG A 16 6.60 12.09 0.33
C ARG A 16 7.37 12.27 -0.97
N ASP A 17 8.07 13.41 -1.09
CA ASP A 17 8.99 13.71 -2.19
C ASP A 17 8.37 13.56 -3.61
N GLY A 18 7.07 13.86 -3.76
CA GLY A 18 6.38 13.72 -5.05
C GLY A 18 5.78 12.33 -5.29
N THR A 19 5.98 11.38 -4.38
CA THR A 19 5.51 10.00 -4.48
C THR A 19 4.41 9.73 -3.45
N ILE A 20 3.35 9.04 -3.90
CA ILE A 20 2.30 8.51 -3.03
C ILE A 20 2.71 7.08 -2.65
N PHE A 21 2.72 6.80 -1.36
CA PHE A 21 2.97 5.47 -0.80
C PHE A 21 1.68 4.97 -0.17
N ALA A 22 1.40 3.68 -0.36
CA ALA A 22 0.37 2.96 0.38
C ALA A 22 1.03 2.09 1.44
N VAL A 23 0.48 2.10 2.65
CA VAL A 23 0.98 1.34 3.80
C VAL A 23 -0.20 0.60 4.43
N SER A 24 -0.08 -0.71 4.59
CA SER A 24 -1.03 -1.52 5.37
C SER A 24 -0.40 -1.99 6.68
N SER A 25 -1.17 -1.97 7.75
CA SER A 25 -0.75 -2.48 9.06
C SER A 25 -1.41 -3.82 9.35
N LEU A 26 -0.61 -4.87 9.55
CA LEU A 26 -1.08 -6.19 9.96
C LEU A 26 -0.79 -6.42 11.44
N PRO A 27 -1.77 -6.92 12.23
CA PRO A 27 -1.55 -7.22 13.63
C PRO A 27 -0.58 -8.40 13.77
N ALA A 28 0.50 -8.16 14.53
CA ALA A 28 1.48 -9.20 14.84
C ALA A 28 1.05 -10.07 16.04
N ASP A 29 0.14 -9.58 16.89
CA ASP A 29 -0.38 -10.27 18.06
C ASP A 29 -1.89 -9.98 18.24
N PRO A 30 -2.76 -11.00 18.34
CA PRO A 30 -2.46 -12.41 18.14
C PRO A 30 -2.03 -12.70 16.69
N PHE A 31 -1.02 -13.55 16.54
CA PHE A 31 -0.60 -14.01 15.22
C PHE A 31 -1.67 -14.94 14.63
N VAL A 32 -2.20 -14.55 13.47
CA VAL A 32 -3.15 -15.33 12.69
C VAL A 32 -2.56 -15.45 11.29
N GLN A 33 -2.26 -16.67 10.86
CA GLN A 33 -1.55 -16.94 9.61
C GLN A 33 -2.29 -16.34 8.40
N GLU A 34 -3.62 -16.37 8.44
CA GLU A 34 -4.51 -15.83 7.43
C GLU A 34 -4.30 -14.32 7.22
N HIS A 35 -3.94 -13.55 8.26
CA HIS A 35 -3.65 -12.11 8.09
C HIS A 35 -2.38 -11.88 7.27
N VAL A 36 -1.37 -12.76 7.38
CA VAL A 36 -0.13 -12.66 6.61
C VAL A 36 -0.32 -13.12 5.17
N VAL A 37 -1.23 -14.07 4.94
CA VAL A 37 -1.54 -14.57 3.60
C VAL A 37 -2.45 -13.60 2.84
N HIS A 38 -3.57 -13.18 3.44
CA HIS A 38 -4.55 -12.34 2.77
C HIS A 38 -4.21 -10.85 2.81
N GLY A 39 -3.53 -10.37 3.85
CA GLY A 39 -3.20 -8.96 4.00
C GLY A 39 -2.44 -8.37 2.80
N PRO A 40 -1.39 -9.03 2.29
CA PRO A 40 -0.71 -8.60 1.08
C PRO A 40 -1.58 -8.65 -0.19
N GLU A 41 -2.45 -9.66 -0.33
CA GLU A 41 -3.36 -9.76 -1.48
C GLU A 41 -4.37 -8.62 -1.49
N GLU A 42 -5.01 -8.34 -0.36
CA GLU A 42 -5.92 -7.22 -0.17
C GLU A 42 -5.21 -5.89 -0.42
N PHE A 43 -3.98 -5.75 0.08
CA PHE A 43 -3.16 -4.57 -0.17
C PHE A 43 -2.92 -4.36 -1.67
N CYS A 44 -2.50 -5.40 -2.39
CA CYS A 44 -2.23 -5.32 -3.82
C CYS A 44 -3.49 -4.96 -4.61
N GLN A 45 -4.64 -5.59 -4.33
CA GLN A 45 -5.90 -5.28 -5.01
C GLN A 45 -6.29 -3.81 -4.87
N VAL A 46 -6.11 -3.25 -3.67
CA VAL A 46 -6.44 -1.85 -3.42
C VAL A 46 -5.40 -0.91 -4.04
N ALA A 47 -4.11 -1.26 -3.97
CA ALA A 47 -3.03 -0.49 -4.59
C ALA A 47 -3.20 -0.40 -6.12
N ASP A 48 -3.57 -1.51 -6.77
CA ASP A 48 -3.84 -1.55 -8.21
C ASP A 48 -5.04 -0.68 -8.59
N GLY A 49 -6.11 -0.72 -7.78
CA GLY A 49 -7.28 0.14 -7.97
C GLY A 49 -6.96 1.62 -7.81
N LEU A 50 -6.13 1.97 -6.82
CA LEU A 50 -5.65 3.33 -6.61
C LEU A 50 -4.74 3.79 -7.73
N ASP A 51 -3.88 2.93 -8.26
CA ASP A 51 -3.02 3.27 -9.38
C ASP A 51 -3.87 3.67 -10.60
N GLY A 52 -4.85 2.84 -10.95
CA GLY A 52 -5.79 3.15 -12.03
C GLY A 52 -6.53 4.47 -11.82
N LEU A 53 -7.02 4.73 -10.60
CA LEU A 53 -7.72 5.98 -10.26
C LEU A 53 -6.79 7.20 -10.35
N LEU A 54 -5.59 7.12 -9.75
CA LEU A 54 -4.63 8.21 -9.74
C LEU A 54 -4.09 8.52 -11.14
N GLN A 55 -3.86 7.49 -11.94
CA GLN A 55 -3.46 7.64 -13.33
C GLN A 55 -4.57 8.33 -14.15
N ALA A 56 -5.82 7.92 -13.98
CA ALA A 56 -6.96 8.49 -14.69
C ALA A 56 -7.23 9.95 -14.33
N GLU A 57 -7.14 10.32 -13.04
CA GLU A 57 -7.46 11.68 -12.58
C GLU A 57 -6.31 12.67 -12.73
N PHE A 58 -5.07 12.25 -12.46
CA PHE A 58 -3.94 13.18 -12.32
C PHE A 58 -2.89 13.07 -13.41
N GLY A 59 -2.93 12.02 -14.25
CA GLY A 59 -1.99 11.82 -15.34
C GLY A 59 -0.55 11.69 -14.83
N GLY A 60 -0.15 10.49 -14.42
CA GLY A 60 1.19 10.17 -13.91
C GLY A 60 1.73 8.83 -14.41
N ARG A 61 3.00 8.54 -14.11
CA ARG A 61 3.60 7.20 -14.26
C ARG A 61 3.74 6.59 -12.88
N THR A 62 3.24 5.37 -12.68
CA THR A 62 3.60 4.55 -11.54
C THR A 62 5.08 4.18 -11.65
N THR A 63 5.88 4.63 -10.70
CA THR A 63 7.25 4.16 -10.55
C THR A 63 7.19 2.73 -10.03
N PHE A 64 7.23 1.74 -10.93
CA PHE A 64 7.77 0.43 -10.56
C PHE A 64 9.27 0.65 -10.34
N ALA A 65 9.64 0.98 -9.10
CA ALA A 65 11.04 1.11 -8.73
C ALA A 65 11.69 -0.28 -8.78
N ASP A 66 12.82 -0.36 -9.48
CA ASP A 66 13.75 -1.48 -9.50
C ASP A 66 13.76 -2.25 -8.17
N SER A 67 13.64 -3.59 -8.27
CA SER A 67 13.82 -4.59 -7.21
C SER A 67 14.20 -3.99 -5.85
N MET A 68 13.21 -3.75 -4.98
CA MET A 68 13.48 -3.31 -3.60
C MET A 68 14.53 -4.24 -2.97
N PRO A 69 15.69 -3.72 -2.52
CA PRO A 69 16.62 -4.55 -1.78
C PRO A 69 15.96 -4.91 -0.45
N SER A 70 15.68 -6.21 -0.27
CA SER A 70 15.24 -6.76 1.01
C SER A 70 16.22 -6.31 2.10
N SER A 71 15.73 -5.51 3.05
CA SER A 71 16.53 -5.04 4.19
C SER A 71 16.57 -6.07 5.33
N LEU A 72 16.29 -7.34 5.07
CA LEU A 72 16.56 -8.44 6.00
C LEU A 72 18.08 -8.63 6.12
N LYS A 73 18.71 -7.85 7.00
CA LYS A 73 19.99 -8.20 7.59
C LYS A 73 19.74 -9.29 8.63
N HIS A 74 20.08 -10.54 8.28
CA HIS A 74 20.33 -11.60 9.24
C HIS A 74 21.70 -11.42 9.91
#